data_AF-A0A814KPH0-F1
#
_entry.id   AF-A0A814KPH0-F1
#
_cell.length_a   1.000
_cell.length_b   1.000
_cell.length_c   1.000
_cell.angle_alpha   90.00
_cell.angle_beta   90.00
_cell.angle_gamma   90.00
#
_symmetry.space_group_name_H-M   'P 1'
#
loop_
_entity.id
_entity.type
_entity.pdbx_description
1 polymer ?
#
loop_
_entity_poly.entity_id
_entity_poly.type
_entity_poly.pdbx_seq_one_letter_code
_entity_poly.pdbx_strand_id
1 'polypeptide(L)'
;MKISSSLSNNACSSSSSIHSASIDTTYNIPMKDITRPLPSTLDEKKVQSLMETIQTTETDQVPPIDVLWYEAPESKNNYFFAMGGCHRWEAHKRLNSKTIRAKLVRTTLNDLRIYFGSSLPNLK
;
A
#
# COMPACT_ATOMS: atom_id res chain seq x y z
N MET A 1 24.63 14.13 -13.07
CA MET A 1 24.45 14.22 -11.61
C MET A 1 24.89 12.90 -11.00
N LYS A 2 25.96 12.90 -10.19
CA LYS A 2 26.44 11.70 -9.48
C LYS A 2 25.74 11.66 -8.13
N ILE A 3 24.99 10.59 -7.87
CA ILE A 3 24.33 10.36 -6.58
C ILE A 3 25.21 9.35 -5.84
N SER A 4 25.95 9.83 -4.86
CA SER A 4 26.78 9.01 -3.98
C SER A 4 25.87 8.28 -3.00
N SER A 5 25.78 6.95 -3.11
CA SER A 5 25.05 6.11 -2.16
C SER A 5 25.98 5.65 -1.04
N SER A 6 25.81 6.19 0.16
CA SER A 6 26.35 5.58 1.38
C SER A 6 25.51 4.35 1.74
N LEU A 7 26.10 3.17 1.59
CA LEU A 7 25.54 1.90 2.06
C LEU A 7 25.56 1.89 3.59
N SER A 8 24.41 2.15 4.22
CA SER A 8 24.17 1.78 5.61
C SER A 8 23.76 0.31 5.66
N ASN A 9 24.73 -0.55 6.00
CA ASN A 9 24.47 -1.92 6.40
C ASN A 9 23.76 -1.91 7.76
N ASN A 10 22.43 -1.92 7.76
CA ASN A 10 21.67 -2.22 8.97
C ASN A 10 21.24 -3.69 8.95
N ALA A 11 21.73 -4.40 9.96
CA ALA A 11 21.52 -5.80 10.22
C ALA A 11 20.02 -6.15 10.25
N CYS A 12 19.71 -7.31 9.68
CA CYS A 12 18.43 -7.99 9.73
C CYS A 12 17.96 -8.15 11.20
N SER A 13 17.12 -7.23 11.66
CA SER A 13 16.10 -7.60 12.64
C SER A 13 15.11 -8.45 11.87
N SER A 14 15.10 -9.75 12.14
CA SER A 14 14.16 -10.72 11.59
C SER A 14 12.75 -10.41 12.07
N SER A 15 12.16 -9.33 11.55
CA SER A 15 10.72 -9.12 11.62
C SER A 15 10.09 -10.19 10.74
N SER A 16 9.33 -11.10 11.36
CA SER A 16 8.56 -12.12 10.66
C SER A 16 7.45 -11.55 9.77
N SER A 17 7.19 -10.24 9.86
CA SER A 17 6.15 -9.53 9.12
C SER A 17 6.74 -8.46 8.21
N ILE A 18 6.31 -8.46 6.95
CA ILE A 18 6.68 -7.47 5.93
C ILE A 18 6.13 -6.07 6.24
N HIS A 19 5.10 -5.98 7.09
CA HIS A 19 4.45 -4.71 7.42
C HIS A 19 5.16 -3.92 8.53
N SER A 20 5.94 -4.60 9.38
CA SER A 20 6.60 -3.97 10.54
C SER A 20 7.77 -3.07 10.16
N ALA A 21 8.19 -3.04 8.89
CA ALA A 21 9.23 -2.15 8.45
C ALA A 21 8.84 -0.68 8.73
N SER A 22 9.69 0.05 9.45
CA SER A 22 9.55 1.49 9.67
C SER A 22 9.88 2.23 8.37
N ILE A 23 8.89 2.33 7.49
CA ILE A 23 8.96 3.09 6.24
C ILE A 23 8.33 4.44 6.52
N ASP A 24 9.17 5.47 6.64
CA ASP A 24 8.75 6.83 6.97
C ASP A 24 8.21 7.59 5.75
N THR A 25 8.61 7.17 4.54
CA THR A 25 8.21 7.82 3.30
C THR A 25 6.84 7.36 2.82
N THR A 26 5.93 8.32 2.60
CA THR A 26 4.60 8.08 2.04
C THR A 26 4.47 8.69 0.65
N TYR A 27 3.64 8.11 -0.19
CA TYR A 27 3.43 8.51 -1.59
C TYR A 27 1.93 8.62 -1.89
N ASN A 28 1.56 9.56 -2.75
CA ASN A 28 0.20 9.63 -3.30
C ASN A 28 0.10 8.70 -4.52
N ILE A 29 -0.59 7.57 -4.37
CA ILE A 29 -0.75 6.56 -5.42
C ILE A 29 -2.13 6.70 -6.06
N PRO A 30 -2.25 6.68 -7.40
CA PRO A 30 -3.55 6.69 -8.06
C PRO A 30 -4.40 5.51 -7.62
N MET A 31 -5.67 5.76 -7.27
CA MET A 31 -6.57 4.68 -6.82
C MET A 31 -6.78 3.63 -7.91
N LYS A 32 -6.73 4.00 -9.19
CA LYS A 32 -6.87 3.05 -10.30
C LYS A 32 -5.72 2.04 -10.41
N ASP A 33 -4.56 2.34 -9.84
CA ASP A 33 -3.35 1.51 -9.99
C ASP A 33 -3.21 0.49 -8.84
N ILE A 34 -4.01 0.62 -7.77
CA ILE A 34 -3.97 -0.27 -6.62
C ILE A 34 -4.98 -1.40 -6.81
N THR A 35 -4.49 -2.63 -6.82
CA THR A 35 -5.29 -3.84 -6.88
C THR A 35 -5.67 -4.30 -5.47
N ARG A 36 -6.96 -4.60 -5.26
CA ARG A 36 -7.48 -5.12 -3.99
C ARG A 36 -8.07 -6.51 -4.20
N PRO A 37 -7.31 -7.58 -3.90
CA PRO A 37 -7.68 -8.94 -4.29
C PRO A 37 -8.72 -9.58 -3.37
N LEU A 38 -8.87 -9.07 -2.14
CA LEU A 38 -9.80 -9.61 -1.15
C LEU A 38 -11.02 -8.69 -0.98
N PRO A 39 -12.23 -9.26 -0.86
CA PRO A 39 -13.41 -8.49 -0.52
C PRO A 39 -13.23 -7.82 0.85
N SER A 40 -13.72 -6.60 0.98
CA SER A 40 -13.63 -5.85 2.23
C SER A 40 -14.89 -6.06 3.07
N THR A 41 -14.71 -6.43 4.34
CA THR A 41 -15.78 -6.27 5.35
C THR A 41 -15.72 -4.83 5.87
N LEU A 42 -16.83 -4.11 5.74
CA LEU A 42 -16.91 -2.67 6.01
C LEU A 42 -17.90 -2.39 7.14
N ASP A 43 -17.55 -1.39 7.94
CA ASP A 43 -18.44 -0.79 8.94
C ASP A 43 -18.79 0.59 8.39
N GLU A 44 -20.07 0.79 8.09
CA GLU A 44 -20.56 2.00 7.46
C GLU A 44 -20.32 3.25 8.31
N LYS A 45 -20.44 3.17 9.64
CA LYS A 45 -20.19 4.31 10.52
C LYS A 45 -18.72 4.72 10.48
N LYS A 46 -17.83 3.74 10.43
CA LYS A 46 -16.38 3.98 10.31
C LYS A 46 -16.00 4.59 8.96
N VAL A 47 -16.62 4.14 7.87
CA VAL A 47 -16.40 4.74 6.54
C VAL A 47 -16.89 6.19 6.52
N GLN A 48 -18.08 6.47 7.04
CA GLN A 48 -18.62 7.83 7.10
C GLN A 48 -17.74 8.78 7.92
N SER A 49 -17.32 8.35 9.12
CA SER A 49 -16.41 9.14 9.95
C SER A 49 -15.07 9.42 9.27
N LEU A 50 -14.52 8.44 8.53
CA LEU A 50 -13.31 8.65 7.73
C LEU A 50 -13.55 9.62 6.57
N MET A 51 -14.69 9.52 5.88
CA MET A 51 -15.04 10.46 4.81
C MET A 51 -15.14 11.89 5.33
N GLU A 52 -15.80 12.08 6.46
CA GLU A 52 -15.89 13.39 7.14
C GLU A 52 -14.50 13.90 7.52
N THR A 53 -13.66 13.06 8.12
CA THR A 53 -12.28 13.44 8.48
C THR A 53 -11.49 13.86 7.25
N ILE A 54 -11.55 13.11 6.15
CA ILE A 54 -10.83 13.41 4.90
C ILE A 54 -11.30 14.75 4.27
N GLN A 55 -12.59 15.07 4.36
CA GLN A 55 -13.14 16.31 3.81
C GLN A 55 -12.90 17.53 4.70
N THR A 56 -12.91 17.36 6.02
CA THR A 56 -12.86 18.46 7.00
C THR A 56 -11.45 18.81 7.47
N THR A 57 -10.55 17.83 7.48
CA THR A 57 -9.14 18.00 7.88
C THR A 57 -8.24 17.92 6.66
N GLU A 58 -7.02 18.47 6.79
CA GLU A 58 -5.98 18.14 5.81
C GLU A 58 -5.77 16.62 5.83
N THR A 59 -5.77 16.00 4.65
CA THR A 59 -5.74 14.54 4.45
C THR A 59 -4.62 13.86 5.26
N ASP A 60 -3.58 14.59 5.65
CA ASP A 60 -2.43 14.16 6.44
C ASP A 60 -2.75 13.64 7.85
N GLN A 61 -3.93 13.95 8.40
CA GLN A 61 -4.39 13.41 9.68
C GLN A 61 -4.80 11.92 9.60
N VAL A 62 -5.20 11.43 8.42
CA VAL A 62 -5.63 10.03 8.25
C VAL A 62 -4.41 9.14 7.95
N PRO A 63 -4.06 8.13 8.77
CA PRO A 63 -2.85 7.35 8.51
C PRO A 63 -2.84 6.71 7.11
N PRO A 64 -1.67 6.68 6.42
CA PRO A 64 -1.57 6.09 5.09
C PRO A 64 -1.92 4.61 5.09
N ILE A 65 -2.34 4.08 3.94
CA ILE A 65 -2.52 2.63 3.76
C ILE A 65 -1.19 1.95 3.45
N ASP A 66 -1.05 0.69 3.84
CA ASP A 66 0.09 -0.13 3.40
C ASP A 66 -0.21 -0.71 2.01
N VAL A 67 0.72 -0.49 1.08
CA VAL A 67 0.64 -1.01 -0.28
C VAL A 67 1.90 -1.82 -0.58
N LEU A 68 1.70 -3.09 -0.93
CA LEU A 68 2.75 -3.97 -1.40
C LEU A 68 3.12 -3.54 -2.82
N TRP A 69 4.39 -3.27 -3.03
CA TRP A 69 4.96 -2.89 -4.31
C TRP A 69 5.86 -4.01 -4.80
N TYR A 70 5.46 -4.60 -5.93
CA TYR A 70 6.26 -5.56 -6.67
C TYR A 70 6.66 -4.96 -8.02
N GLU A 71 7.96 -5.02 -8.33
CA GLU A 71 8.52 -4.61 -9.61
C GLU A 71 8.94 -5.88 -10.35
N ALA A 72 8.33 -6.17 -11.49
CA ALA A 72 8.65 -7.35 -12.28
C ALA A 72 10.06 -7.21 -12.89
N PRO A 73 10.98 -8.16 -12.65
CA PRO A 73 12.37 -8.01 -13.09
C PRO A 73 12.56 -7.89 -14.60
N GLU A 74 11.74 -8.61 -15.39
CA GLU A 74 11.89 -8.69 -16.85
C GLU A 74 11.28 -7.49 -17.55
N SER A 75 10.01 -7.17 -17.27
CA SER A 75 9.29 -6.06 -17.91
C SER A 75 9.53 -4.70 -17.28
N LYS A 76 10.00 -4.65 -16.02
CA LYS A 76 10.01 -3.46 -15.16
C LYS A 76 8.62 -2.87 -14.89
N ASN A 77 7.57 -3.68 -15.03
CA ASN A 77 6.21 -3.30 -14.65
C ASN A 77 6.08 -3.19 -13.13
N ASN A 78 5.31 -2.19 -12.68
CA ASN A 78 5.03 -1.97 -11.27
C ASN A 78 3.63 -2.45 -10.92
N TYR A 79 3.53 -3.25 -9.86
CA TYR A 79 2.29 -3.78 -9.34
C TYR A 79 2.09 -3.33 -7.90
N PHE A 80 0.91 -2.79 -7.62
CA PHE A 80 0.54 -2.25 -6.30
C PHE A 80 -0.65 -3.02 -5.74
N PHE A 81 -0.48 -3.63 -4.57
CA PHE A 81 -1.53 -4.42 -3.91
C PHE A 81 -1.83 -3.88 -2.52
N ALA A 82 -3.11 -3.70 -2.18
CA ALA A 82 -3.54 -3.28 -0.86
C ALA A 82 -4.44 -4.34 -0.21
N MET A 83 -3.91 -4.97 0.84
CA MET A 83 -4.62 -6.01 1.61
C MET A 83 -5.42 -5.41 2.77
N GLY A 84 -4.83 -4.44 3.47
CA GLY A 84 -5.44 -3.74 4.60
C GLY A 84 -6.10 -2.42 4.22
N GLY A 85 -6.37 -1.59 5.23
CA GLY A 85 -6.86 -0.22 5.02
C GLY A 85 -8.24 -0.12 4.37
N CYS A 86 -9.08 -1.16 4.51
CA CYS A 86 -10.34 -1.28 3.76
C CYS A 86 -11.29 -0.10 3.91
N HIS A 87 -11.55 0.38 5.13
CA HIS A 87 -12.42 1.54 5.36
C HIS A 87 -11.83 2.84 4.82
N ARG A 88 -10.51 3.03 4.92
CA ARG A 88 -9.80 4.22 4.40
C ARG A 88 -9.88 4.26 2.88
N TRP A 89 -9.62 3.13 2.23
CA TRP A 89 -9.80 2.98 0.80
C TRP A 89 -11.24 3.27 0.37
N GLU A 90 -12.22 2.67 1.04
CA GLU A 90 -13.63 2.86 0.69
C GLU A 90 -14.06 4.32 0.85
N ALA A 91 -13.59 5.00 1.90
CA ALA A 91 -13.84 6.42 2.09
C ALA A 91 -13.30 7.23 0.90
N HIS A 92 -12.04 7.06 0.52
CA HIS A 92 -11.46 7.72 -0.66
C HIS A 92 -12.20 7.39 -1.96
N LYS A 93 -12.64 6.14 -2.12
CA LYS A 93 -13.41 5.69 -3.29
C LYS A 93 -14.76 6.40 -3.39
N ARG A 94 -15.54 6.46 -2.29
CA ARG A 94 -16.84 7.14 -2.25
C ARG A 94 -16.72 8.65 -2.43
N LEU A 95 -15.57 9.21 -2.05
CA LEU A 95 -15.21 10.60 -2.27
C LEU A 95 -14.68 10.89 -3.69
N ASN A 96 -14.61 9.91 -4.58
CA ASN A 96 -13.99 10.04 -5.91
C ASN A 96 -12.56 10.63 -5.86
N SER A 97 -11.79 10.29 -4.83
CA SER A 97 -10.39 10.70 -4.73
C SER A 97 -9.58 10.13 -5.90
N LYS A 98 -8.73 10.95 -6.52
CA LYS A 98 -7.84 10.48 -7.61
C LYS A 98 -6.68 9.63 -7.07
N THR A 99 -6.21 9.98 -5.88
CA THR A 99 -5.05 9.38 -5.22
C THR A 99 -5.34 9.08 -3.76
N ILE A 100 -4.57 8.18 -3.15
CA ILE A 100 -4.57 7.89 -1.72
C ILE A 100 -3.13 7.86 -1.20
N ARG A 101 -2.90 8.37 0.01
CA ARG A 101 -1.58 8.27 0.65
C ARG A 101 -1.31 6.83 1.05
N ALA A 102 -0.16 6.33 0.63
CA ALA A 102 0.28 4.97 0.87
C ALA A 102 1.73 4.90 1.32
N LYS A 103 2.01 3.97 2.22
CA LYS A 103 3.35 3.47 2.55
C LYS A 103 3.65 2.33 1.58
N LEU A 104 4.65 2.52 0.72
CA LEU A 104 5.07 1.49 -0.24
C LEU A 104 6.02 0.50 0.43
N VAL A 105 5.57 -0.74 0.56
CA VAL A 105 6.38 -1.86 1.07
C VAL A 105 6.93 -2.61 -0.13
N ARG A 106 8.25 -2.55 -0.35
CA ARG A 106 8.91 -3.37 -1.37
C ARG A 106 8.70 -4.84 -1.04
N THR A 107 8.24 -5.62 -2.02
CA THR A 107 7.90 -7.03 -1.85
C THR A 107 8.49 -7.91 -2.94
N THR A 108 8.72 -9.17 -2.59
CA THR A 108 9.11 -10.24 -3.51
C THR A 108 7.89 -11.08 -3.94
N LEU A 109 8.05 -11.92 -4.96
CA LEU A 109 7.00 -12.89 -5.33
C LEU A 109 6.65 -13.84 -4.17
N ASN A 110 7.63 -14.20 -3.34
CA ASN A 110 7.38 -15.08 -2.21
C ASN A 110 6.50 -14.40 -1.14
N ASP A 111 6.71 -13.10 -0.90
CA ASP A 111 5.87 -12.33 0.00
C ASP A 111 4.42 -12.26 -0.51
N LEU A 112 4.24 -12.03 -1.82
CA LEU A 112 2.90 -12.05 -2.42
C LEU A 112 2.24 -13.43 -2.30
N ARG A 113 2.99 -14.53 -2.42
CA ARG A 113 2.43 -15.89 -2.23
C ARG A 113 1.82 -16.10 -0.85
N ILE A 114 2.27 -15.39 0.18
CA ILE A 114 1.68 -15.47 1.53
C ILE A 114 0.22 -14.98 1.51
N TYR A 115 -0.09 -13.95 0.70
CA TYR A 115 -1.43 -13.36 0.61
C TYR A 115 -2.31 -14.05 -0.43
N PHE A 116 -1.74 -14.44 -1.56
CA PHE A 116 -2.49 -14.95 -2.70
C PHE A 116 -2.52 -16.49 -2.79
N GLY A 117 -1.59 -17.18 -2.15
CA GLY A 117 -1.43 -18.63 -2.27
C GLY A 117 -1.30 -19.06 -3.74
N SER A 118 -2.09 -20.07 -4.13
CA SER A 118 -2.18 -20.55 -5.51
C SER A 118 -2.86 -19.58 -6.48
N SER A 119 -3.54 -18.54 -5.96
CA SER A 119 -4.28 -17.55 -6.76
C SER A 119 -3.42 -16.35 -7.17
N LEU A 120 -2.10 -16.43 -6.98
CA LEU A 120 -1.19 -15.35 -7.38
C LEU A 120 -1.26 -15.19 -8.92
N PRO A 121 -1.62 -14.01 -9.44
CA PRO A 121 -1.66 -13.80 -10.87
C PRO A 121 -0.27 -13.92 -11.50
N ASN A 122 -0.22 -14.22 -12.79
CA ASN A 122 1.02 -14.21 -13.54
C ASN A 122 1.47 -12.77 -13.79
N LEU A 123 2.40 -12.28 -12.95
CA LEU A 123 3.00 -10.95 -13.03
C LEU A 123 4.18 -11.03 -14.01
N LYS A 124 4.13 -10.24 -15.09
CA LYS A 124 5.12 -10.24 -16.18
C LYS A 124 5.84 -8.92 -16.24
#